data_AF-A0A660VC03-F1
#
_entry.id   AF-A0A660VC03-F1
#
_cell.length_a   1.000
_cell.length_b   1.000
_cell.length_c   1.000
_cell.angle_alpha   90.00
_cell.angle_beta   90.00
_cell.angle_gamma   90.00
#
_symmetry.space_group_name_H-M   'P 1'
#
loop_
_entity.id
_entity.type
_entity.pdbx_description
1 polymer ?
#
loop_
_entity_poly.entity_id
_entity_poly.type
_entity_poly.pdbx_seq_one_letter_code
_entity_poly.pdbx_strand_id
1 'polypeptide(L)'
;MWSTRITEAVRRAGGTPVQLGSESELAIALEAYEVGDVRTLSGAIVDLAARRFDGVAAIERVSAVRLPVIAVAEHDDQLTRKRALRAGASRVFSYRKFFEEGPRLVDGWLASDRAQGE
;
A
#
# COMPACT_ATOMS: atom_id res chain seq x y z
N MET A 1 -3.60 15.11 4.62
CA MET A 1 -5.05 14.82 4.71
C MET A 1 -5.37 13.39 4.27
N TRP A 2 -4.77 12.87 3.19
CA TRP A 2 -4.98 11.49 2.73
C TRP A 2 -4.35 10.41 3.62
N SER A 3 -3.11 10.61 4.09
CA SER A 3 -2.44 9.65 4.98
C SER A 3 -3.28 9.26 6.21
N THR A 4 -3.86 10.23 6.93
CA THR A 4 -4.78 9.97 8.07
C THR A 4 -6.01 9.17 7.68
N ARG A 5 -6.58 9.41 6.49
CA ARG A 5 -7.76 8.69 6.01
C ARG A 5 -7.44 7.24 5.64
N ILE A 6 -6.27 7.00 5.05
CA ILE A 6 -5.77 5.66 4.77
C ILE A 6 -5.60 4.90 6.07
N THR A 7 -4.95 5.51 7.07
CA THR A 7 -4.79 4.94 8.42
C THR A 7 -6.14 4.57 9.03
N GLU A 8 -7.13 5.45 8.96
CA GLU A 8 -8.48 5.18 9.49
C GLU A 8 -9.20 4.06 8.72
N ALA A 9 -9.06 3.98 7.39
CA ALA A 9 -9.63 2.89 6.60
C ALA A 9 -9.03 1.53 7.00
N VAL A 10 -7.71 1.47 7.21
CA VAL A 10 -7.02 0.27 7.70
C VAL A 10 -7.50 -0.14 9.09
N ARG A 11 -7.60 0.83 10.03
CA ARG A 11 -8.11 0.56 11.38
C ARG A 11 -9.53 0.02 11.36
N ARG A 12 -10.40 0.60 10.52
CA ARG A 12 -11.80 0.16 10.37
C ARG A 12 -11.93 -1.21 9.71
N ALA A 13 -10.94 -1.62 8.91
CA ALA A 13 -10.82 -2.98 8.40
C ALA A 13 -10.19 -3.95 9.41
N GLY A 14 -9.93 -3.51 10.65
CA GLY A 14 -9.33 -4.32 11.71
C GLY A 14 -7.80 -4.46 11.63
N GLY A 15 -7.14 -3.73 10.73
CA GLY A 15 -5.69 -3.72 10.61
C GLY A 15 -5.00 -2.72 11.53
N THR A 16 -3.69 -2.89 11.74
CA THR A 16 -2.85 -1.94 12.48
C THR A 16 -1.96 -1.17 11.51
N PRO A 17 -2.30 0.08 11.16
CA PRO A 17 -1.48 0.85 10.22
C PRO A 17 -0.17 1.32 10.86
N VAL A 18 0.92 1.13 10.14
CA VAL A 18 2.23 1.75 10.41
C VAL A 18 2.46 2.81 9.34
N GLN A 19 2.56 4.08 9.74
CA GLN A 19 2.82 5.17 8.81
C GLN A 19 4.33 5.36 8.64
N LEU A 20 4.78 5.40 7.39
CA LEU A 20 6.14 5.69 7.01
C LEU A 20 6.15 7.03 6.27
N GLY A 21 7.02 7.96 6.66
CA GLY A 21 7.09 9.31 6.09
C GLY A 21 8.23 9.51 5.11
N SER A 22 9.16 8.56 5.03
CA SER A 22 10.46 8.72 4.37
C SER A 22 10.95 7.40 3.75
N GLU A 23 11.81 7.51 2.74
CA GLU A 23 12.43 6.33 2.10
C GLU A 23 13.28 5.50 3.06
N SER A 24 14.00 6.13 4.00
CA SER A 24 14.79 5.42 5.01
C SER A 24 13.91 4.58 5.95
N GLU A 25 12.74 5.10 6.33
CA GLU A 25 11.79 4.36 7.17
C GLU A 25 11.22 3.14 6.43
N LEU A 26 10.99 3.28 5.11
CA LEU A 26 10.61 2.17 4.26
C LEU A 26 11.71 1.11 4.17
N ALA A 27 12.96 1.51 3.94
CA ALA A 27 14.08 0.56 3.86
C ALA A 27 14.20 -0.26 5.14
N ILE A 28 14.19 0.40 6.31
CA ILE A 28 14.27 -0.28 7.62
C ILE A 28 13.10 -1.26 7.81
N ALA A 29 11.88 -0.87 7.45
CA ALA A 29 10.70 -1.74 7.58
C ALA A 29 10.78 -2.98 6.66
N LEU A 30 11.30 -2.81 5.44
CA LEU A 30 11.47 -3.93 4.50
C LEU A 30 12.61 -4.86 4.94
N GLU A 31 13.74 -4.32 5.39
CA GLU A 31 14.83 -5.12 5.96
C GLU A 31 14.35 -5.96 7.15
N ALA A 32 13.58 -5.35 8.06
CA ALA A 32 13.04 -6.04 9.22
C ALA A 32 11.99 -7.12 8.83
N TYR A 33 11.26 -6.91 7.74
CA TYR A 33 10.37 -7.93 7.15
C TYR A 33 11.16 -9.12 6.59
N GLU A 34 12.20 -8.86 5.78
CA GLU A 34 13.03 -9.90 5.16
C GLU A 34 13.80 -10.75 6.17
N VAL A 35 14.32 -10.13 7.24
CA VAL A 35 15.02 -10.83 8.33
C VAL A 35 14.04 -11.66 9.20
N GLY A 36 12.73 -11.53 8.97
CA GLY A 36 11.69 -12.31 9.64
C GLY A 36 11.31 -11.77 11.03
N ASP A 37 11.83 -10.61 11.41
CA ASP A 37 11.54 -9.92 12.66
C ASP A 37 10.11 -9.32 12.63
N VAL A 38 9.66 -8.89 11.44
CA VAL A 38 8.33 -8.28 11.22
C VAL A 38 7.44 -9.15 10.35
N ARG A 39 7.31 -10.44 10.67
CA ARG A 39 6.37 -11.40 10.02
C ARG A 39 4.88 -11.06 10.18
N THR A 40 4.55 -9.86 10.65
CA THR A 40 3.19 -9.39 10.90
C THR A 40 2.68 -8.40 9.85
N LEU A 41 3.53 -7.95 8.90
CA LEU A 41 3.07 -7.10 7.82
C LEU A 41 2.31 -7.93 6.78
N SER A 42 1.01 -7.68 6.68
CA SER A 42 0.14 -8.31 5.67
C SER A 42 0.18 -7.61 4.31
N GLY A 43 0.75 -6.40 4.23
CA GLY A 43 0.85 -5.66 2.99
C GLY A 43 1.13 -4.16 3.18
N ALA A 44 1.29 -3.45 2.07
CA ALA A 44 1.53 -2.01 2.04
C ALA A 44 0.47 -1.25 1.23
N ILE A 45 0.21 -0.01 1.63
CA ILE A 45 -0.65 0.93 0.90
C ILE A 45 0.17 2.17 0.59
N VAL A 46 0.32 2.51 -0.70
CA VAL A 46 1.13 3.65 -1.15
C VAL A 46 0.25 4.78 -1.67
N ASP A 47 0.45 5.98 -1.12
CA ASP A 47 -0.20 7.22 -1.55
C ASP A 47 0.62 7.90 -2.66
N LEU A 48 0.15 7.81 -3.91
CA LEU A 48 0.89 8.32 -5.08
C LEU A 48 0.81 9.84 -5.25
N ALA A 49 -0.11 10.53 -4.59
CA ALA A 49 -0.13 12.00 -4.57
C ALA A 49 0.83 12.59 -3.52
N ALA A 50 1.46 11.75 -2.69
CA ALA A 50 2.44 12.21 -1.73
C ALA A 50 3.67 12.76 -2.46
N ARG A 51 3.86 14.08 -2.43
CA ARG A 51 5.03 14.75 -3.07
C ARG A 51 6.35 14.54 -2.32
N ARG A 52 6.31 13.88 -1.17
CA ARG A 52 7.44 13.82 -0.23
C ARG A 52 8.40 12.66 -0.54
N PHE A 53 7.96 11.67 -1.31
CA PHE A 53 8.78 10.54 -1.74
C PHE A 53 8.25 9.98 -3.08
N ASP A 54 9.09 9.26 -3.83
CA ASP A 54 8.65 8.61 -5.07
C ASP A 54 7.82 7.36 -4.75
N GLY A 55 6.51 7.49 -4.88
CA GLY A 55 5.57 6.41 -4.62
C GLY A 55 5.70 5.23 -5.57
N VAL A 56 6.17 5.43 -6.81
CA VAL A 56 6.37 4.33 -7.76
C VAL A 56 7.60 3.53 -7.35
N ALA A 57 8.71 4.20 -7.03
CA ALA A 57 9.91 3.54 -6.54
C ALA A 57 9.67 2.78 -5.22
N ALA A 58 8.81 3.32 -4.35
CA ALA A 58 8.40 2.62 -3.13
C ALA A 58 7.65 1.31 -3.43
N ILE A 59 6.74 1.31 -4.41
CA ILE A 59 6.03 0.09 -4.84
C ILE A 59 7.01 -0.96 -5.36
N GLU A 60 7.99 -0.56 -6.18
CA GLU A 60 8.99 -1.49 -6.71
C GLU A 60 9.77 -2.18 -5.58
N ARG A 61 10.19 -1.42 -4.56
CA ARG A 61 10.91 -1.96 -3.40
C ARG A 61 10.05 -2.92 -2.58
N VAL A 62 8.79 -2.56 -2.32
CA VAL A 62 7.86 -3.42 -1.59
C VAL A 62 7.56 -4.71 -2.35
N SER A 63 7.35 -4.60 -3.67
CA SER A 63 7.09 -5.75 -4.53
C SER A 63 8.29 -6.69 -4.62
N ALA A 64 9.52 -6.15 -4.59
CA ALA A 64 10.76 -6.94 -4.63
C ALA A 64 10.87 -7.93 -3.45
N VAL A 65 10.39 -7.54 -2.26
CA VAL A 65 10.36 -8.43 -1.07
C VAL A 65 9.10 -9.31 -1.02
N ARG A 66 8.32 -9.34 -2.11
CA ARG A 66 7.05 -10.08 -2.26
C ARG A 66 5.96 -9.69 -1.27
N LEU A 67 6.05 -8.49 -0.70
CA LEU A 67 4.99 -7.97 0.14
C LEU A 67 3.85 -7.44 -0.75
N PRO A 68 2.58 -7.82 -0.52
CA PRO A 68 1.45 -7.35 -1.30
C PRO A 68 1.32 -5.83 -1.18
N VAL A 69 1.09 -5.14 -2.29
CA VAL A 69 1.02 -3.67 -2.29
C VAL A 69 -0.12 -3.15 -3.16
N ILE A 70 -0.91 -2.25 -2.60
CA ILE A 70 -1.93 -1.48 -3.33
C ILE A 70 -1.54 0.00 -3.35
N ALA A 71 -1.94 0.70 -4.41
CA ALA A 71 -1.69 2.12 -4.53
C ALA A 71 -2.99 2.93 -4.56
N VAL A 72 -2.94 4.15 -4.07
CA VAL A 72 -4.02 5.12 -4.15
C VAL A 72 -3.55 6.32 -4.97
N ALA A 73 -4.32 6.68 -5.98
CA ALA A 73 -3.99 7.76 -6.93
C ALA A 73 -5.21 8.62 -7.25
N GLU A 74 -4.98 9.77 -7.89
CA GLU A 74 -6.07 10.54 -8.49
C GLU A 74 -6.70 9.78 -9.66
N HIS A 75 -7.98 10.04 -9.92
CA HIS A 75 -8.73 9.32 -10.97
C HIS A 75 -8.20 9.63 -12.37
N ASP A 76 -7.84 10.88 -12.63
CA ASP A 76 -7.39 11.37 -13.93
C ASP A 76 -5.94 11.00 -14.25
N ASP A 77 -5.18 10.51 -13.26
CA ASP A 77 -3.76 10.19 -13.44
C ASP A 77 -3.53 8.76 -13.98
N GLN A 78 -3.96 8.54 -15.21
CA GLN A 78 -3.84 7.24 -15.91
C GLN A 78 -2.38 6.82 -16.09
N LEU A 79 -1.46 7.77 -16.25
CA LEU A 79 -0.04 7.50 -16.40
C LEU A 79 0.54 6.93 -15.11
N THR A 80 0.27 7.58 -13.98
CA THR A 80 0.74 7.15 -12.65
C THR A 80 0.13 5.80 -12.26
N ARG A 81 -1.15 5.58 -12.59
CA ARG A 81 -1.80 4.27 -12.41
C ARG A 81 -1.09 3.15 -13.17
N LYS A 82 -0.76 3.37 -14.45
CA LYS A 82 -0.01 2.37 -15.25
C LYS A 82 1.38 2.13 -14.69
N ARG A 83 2.08 3.18 -14.24
CA ARG A 83 3.40 3.06 -13.63
C ARG A 83 3.36 2.23 -12.34
N ALA A 84 2.39 2.49 -11.45
CA ALA A 84 2.21 1.74 -10.23
C ALA A 84 1.92 0.23 -10.47
N LEU A 85 1.07 -0.09 -11.45
CA LEU A 85 0.81 -1.49 -11.82
C LEU A 85 2.07 -2.16 -12.38
N ARG A 86 2.84 -1.47 -13.24
CA ARG A 86 4.10 -2.00 -13.79
C ARG A 86 5.18 -2.17 -12.72
N ALA A 87 5.16 -1.33 -11.69
CA ALA A 87 6.05 -1.41 -10.53
C ALA A 87 5.73 -2.58 -9.60
N GLY A 88 4.60 -3.28 -9.80
CA GLY A 88 4.21 -4.44 -9.00
C GLY A 88 3.04 -4.20 -8.05
N ALA A 89 2.33 -3.07 -8.15
CA ALA A 89 1.09 -2.90 -7.39
C ALA A 89 0.03 -3.91 -7.84
N SER A 90 -0.53 -4.65 -6.88
CA SER A 90 -1.60 -5.62 -7.14
C SER A 90 -2.86 -4.91 -7.64
N ARG A 91 -3.17 -3.74 -7.07
CA ARG A 91 -4.33 -2.90 -7.44
C ARG A 91 -4.04 -1.42 -7.24
N VAL A 92 -4.69 -0.59 -8.05
CA VAL A 92 -4.68 0.88 -7.88
C VAL A 92 -6.11 1.37 -7.75
N PHE A 93 -6.39 2.07 -6.65
CA PHE A 93 -7.69 2.66 -6.35
C PHE A 93 -7.64 4.17 -6.54
N SER A 94 -8.76 4.74 -7.01
CA SER A 94 -8.91 6.19 -6.98
C SER A 94 -9.22 6.65 -5.56
N TYR A 95 -8.78 7.85 -5.20
CA TYR A 95 -9.10 8.46 -3.90
C TYR A 95 -10.59 8.48 -3.59
N ARG A 96 -11.43 8.81 -4.57
CA ARG A 96 -12.88 8.83 -4.40
C ARG A 96 -13.42 7.45 -4.01
N LYS A 97 -13.01 6.42 -4.75
CA LYS A 97 -13.44 5.05 -4.48
C LYS A 97 -12.92 4.54 -3.13
N PHE A 98 -11.66 4.86 -2.81
CA PHE A 98 -11.07 4.49 -1.52
C PHE A 98 -11.72 5.27 -0.35
N PHE A 99 -12.23 6.46 -0.60
CA PHE A 99 -12.98 7.21 0.40
C PHE A 99 -14.35 6.60 0.68
N GLU A 100 -15.09 6.21 -0.36
CA GLU A 100 -16.44 5.66 -0.23
C GLU A 100 -16.41 4.22 0.30
N GLU A 101 -15.45 3.41 -0.12
CA GLU A 101 -15.44 1.95 0.12
C GLU A 101 -14.16 1.44 0.79
N GLY A 102 -13.26 2.31 1.23
CA GLY A 102 -11.90 1.99 1.71
C GLY A 102 -11.81 0.77 2.63
N PRO A 103 -12.56 0.71 3.75
CA PRO A 103 -12.51 -0.45 4.65
C PRO A 103 -12.84 -1.77 3.97
N ARG A 104 -13.87 -1.80 3.10
CA ARG A 104 -14.27 -3.00 2.35
C ARG A 104 -13.22 -3.40 1.31
N LEU A 105 -12.58 -2.41 0.69
CA LEU A 105 -11.52 -2.66 -0.30
C LEU A 105 -10.26 -3.23 0.37
N VAL A 106 -9.87 -2.69 1.53
CA VAL A 106 -8.74 -3.19 2.30
C VAL A 106 -9.04 -4.60 2.82
N ASP A 107 -10.22 -4.83 3.39
CA ASP A 107 -10.63 -6.15 3.87
C ASP A 107 -10.64 -7.20 2.75
N GLY A 108 -11.29 -6.90 1.62
CA GLY A 108 -11.33 -7.79 0.47
C GLY A 108 -9.95 -8.04 -0.14
N TRP A 109 -9.05 -7.06 -0.11
CA TRP A 109 -7.66 -7.24 -0.55
C TRP A 109 -6.88 -8.15 0.40
N LEU A 110 -6.94 -7.91 1.71
CA LEU A 110 -6.27 -8.75 2.72
C LEU A 110 -6.82 -10.19 2.71
N ALA A 111 -8.11 -10.37 2.45
CA ALA A 111 -8.72 -11.69 2.30
C ALA A 111 -8.27 -12.40 1.00
N SER A 112 -8.16 -11.67 -0.11
CA SER A 112 -7.72 -12.23 -1.40
C SER A 112 -6.25 -12.65 -1.37
N ASP A 113 -5.42 -11.94 -0.61
CA ASP A 113 -4.00 -12.24 -0.47
C ASP A 113 -3.76 -13.54 0.32
N ARG A 114 -4.50 -13.73 1.43
CA ARG A 114 -4.47 -14.99 2.19
C ARG A 114 -4.83 -16.21 1.33
N ALA A 115 -5.74 -16.04 0.39
CA ALA A 115 -6.17 -17.11 -0.51
C ALA A 115 -5.16 -17.43 -1.65
N GLN A 116 -4.14 -16.59 -1.88
CA GLN A 116 -3.09 -16.82 -2.90
C GLN A 116 -1.82 -17.47 -2.32
N GLY A 117 -1.76 -17.66 -1.00
CA GLY A 117 -0.64 -18.30 -0.30
C GLY A 117 -0.89 -19.75 0.15
N GLU A 118 -2.03 -20.35 -0.22
CA GLU A 118 -2.38 -21.77 0.05
C GLU A 118 -2.04 -22.71 -1.12
#